data_AF-A0A849DYY4-F1
#
_entry.id   AF-A0A849DYY4-F1
#
_cell.length_a   1.000
_cell.length_b   1.000
_cell.length_c   1.000
_cell.angle_alpha   90.00
_cell.angle_beta   90.00
_cell.angle_gamma   90.00
#
_symmetry.space_group_name_H-M   'P 1'
#
loop_
_entity.id
_entity.type
_entity.pdbx_description
1 polymer ?
#
loop_
_entity_poly.entity_id
_entity_poly.type
_entity_poly.pdbx_seq_one_letter_code
_entity_poly.pdbx_strand_id
1 'polypeptide(L)'
;MTNDLTKDQIRVVLAQIDTHVGAVAANTKKIIAWSEQAYREKHADLVVFPELTLVGYPPEDLLWRPGLKIAVDDALLSLQQANL
;
A
#
# COMPACT_ATOMS: atom_id res chain seq x y z
N MET A 1 19.88 -1.12 -25.88
CA MET A 1 20.28 -1.79 -24.63
C MET A 1 19.01 -2.27 -23.93
N THR A 2 18.41 -3.32 -24.45
CA THR A 2 17.27 -3.99 -23.82
C THR A 2 17.86 -5.11 -22.97
N ASN A 3 17.98 -4.88 -21.67
CA ASN A 3 18.39 -5.93 -20.75
C ASN A 3 17.17 -6.84 -20.57
N ASP A 4 17.11 -7.89 -21.38
CA ASP A 4 16.23 -9.04 -21.19
C ASP A 4 16.70 -9.71 -19.89
N LEU A 5 16.13 -9.26 -18.78
CA LEU A 5 16.46 -9.75 -17.46
C LEU A 5 15.90 -11.16 -17.34
N THR A 6 16.83 -12.11 -17.22
CA THR A 6 16.60 -13.49 -16.78
C THR A 6 15.44 -13.58 -15.79
N LYS A 7 14.57 -14.57 -16.00
CA LYS A 7 13.36 -14.94 -15.25
C LYS A 7 13.49 -15.07 -13.70
N ASP A 8 14.65 -14.74 -13.14
CA ASP A 8 15.09 -14.95 -11.76
C ASP A 8 15.31 -13.64 -10.98
N GLN A 9 15.10 -12.45 -11.57
CA GLN A 9 15.22 -11.17 -10.84
C GLN A 9 13.86 -10.64 -10.38
N ILE A 10 13.72 -10.39 -9.08
CA ILE A 10 12.54 -9.74 -8.47
C ILE A 10 12.84 -8.26 -8.28
N ARG A 11 12.00 -7.38 -8.84
CA ARG A 11 12.08 -5.94 -8.64
C ARG A 11 11.19 -5.49 -7.48
N VAL A 12 11.84 -5.06 -6.41
CA VAL A 12 11.18 -4.52 -5.21
C VAL A 12 11.20 -2.99 -5.23
N VAL A 13 10.04 -2.37 -5.04
CA VAL A 13 9.87 -0.92 -4.88
C VAL A 13 9.52 -0.61 -3.43
N LEU A 14 10.23 0.36 -2.85
CA LEU A 14 9.92 0.91 -1.53
C LEU A 14 9.10 2.18 -1.73
N ALA A 15 7.81 2.13 -1.40
CA ALA A 15 6.89 3.25 -1.55
C ALA A 15 6.87 4.07 -0.26
N GLN A 16 7.76 5.07 -0.16
CA GLN A 16 7.77 6.00 0.97
C GLN A 16 6.71 7.08 0.76
N ILE A 17 5.60 6.99 1.50
CA ILE A 17 4.42 7.83 1.28
C ILE A 17 3.95 8.51 2.56
N ASP A 18 3.39 9.71 2.41
CA ASP A 18 2.76 10.43 3.51
C ASP A 18 1.35 9.89 3.77
N THR A 19 1.17 9.26 4.92
CA THR A 19 -0.13 8.76 5.41
C THR A 19 -0.73 9.72 6.42
N HIS A 20 -2.07 9.72 6.54
CA HIS A 20 -2.76 10.50 7.57
C HIS A 20 -3.38 9.56 8.60
N VAL A 21 -3.07 9.78 9.88
CA VAL A 21 -3.55 8.94 10.98
C VAL A 21 -5.09 8.94 11.02
N GLY A 22 -5.68 7.75 10.98
CA GLY A 22 -7.13 7.53 11.00
C GLY A 22 -7.86 7.70 9.66
N ALA A 23 -7.21 8.24 8.62
CA ALA A 23 -7.83 8.37 7.29
C ALA A 23 -7.70 7.09 6.47
N VAL A 24 -8.20 5.96 6.99
CA VAL A 24 -8.01 4.64 6.40
C VAL A 24 -8.42 4.60 4.93
N ALA A 25 -9.62 5.06 4.58
CA ALA A 25 -10.09 5.08 3.19
C ALA A 25 -9.21 5.93 2.26
N ALA A 26 -8.66 7.05 2.73
CA ALA A 26 -7.79 7.91 1.93
C ALA A 26 -6.40 7.27 1.76
N ASN A 27 -5.86 6.65 2.81
CA ASN A 27 -4.60 5.92 2.76
C ASN A 27 -4.71 4.71 1.83
N THR A 28 -5.83 3.97 1.83
CA THR A 28 -6.09 2.88 0.88
C THR A 28 -6.01 3.34 -0.57
N LYS A 29 -6.65 4.47 -0.91
CA LYS A 29 -6.58 5.05 -2.26
C LYS A 29 -5.15 5.42 -2.65
N LYS A 30 -4.36 5.97 -1.71
CA LYS A 30 -2.94 6.25 -1.93
C LYS A 30 -2.15 4.96 -2.20
N ILE A 31 -2.36 3.91 -1.42
CA ILE A 31 -1.68 2.61 -1.62
C ILE A 31 -1.96 2.06 -3.01
N ILE A 32 -3.22 2.08 -3.46
CA ILE A 32 -3.61 1.61 -4.80
C ILE A 32 -2.91 2.45 -5.87
N ALA A 33 -2.99 3.78 -5.79
CA ALA A 33 -2.38 4.66 -6.76
C ALA A 33 -0.84 4.47 -6.86
N TRP A 34 -0.16 4.34 -5.71
CA TRP A 34 1.28 4.09 -5.69
C TRP A 34 1.65 2.69 -6.19
N SER A 35 0.81 1.69 -5.94
CA SER A 35 1.00 0.34 -6.48
C SER A 35 0.84 0.32 -8.00
N GLU A 36 -0.18 0.99 -8.54
CA GLU A 36 -0.38 1.15 -9.99
C GLU A 36 0.80 1.87 -10.64
N GLN A 37 1.29 2.94 -10.01
CA GLN A 37 2.44 3.68 -10.50
C GLN A 37 3.71 2.82 -10.49
N ALA A 38 3.96 2.09 -9.41
CA ALA A 38 5.11 1.20 -9.30
C ALA A 38 5.07 0.08 -10.34
N TYR A 39 3.90 -0.50 -10.59
CA TYR A 39 3.70 -1.50 -11.63
C TYR A 39 3.99 -0.92 -13.03
N ARG A 40 3.36 0.22 -13.38
CA ARG A 40 3.46 0.80 -14.73
C ARG A 40 4.81 1.43 -15.03
N GLU A 41 5.39 2.17 -14.09
CA GLU A 41 6.60 2.97 -14.34
C GLU A 41 7.89 2.24 -13.95
N LYS A 42 7.82 1.36 -12.95
CA LYS A 42 8.99 0.66 -12.43
C LYS A 42 9.00 -0.82 -12.79
N HIS A 43 7.93 -1.38 -13.32
CA HIS A 43 7.80 -2.84 -13.54
C HIS A 43 8.07 -3.61 -12.23
N ALA A 44 7.46 -3.13 -11.14
CA ALA A 44 7.64 -3.73 -9.82
C ALA A 44 6.94 -5.09 -9.72
N ASP A 45 7.64 -6.08 -9.16
CA ASP A 45 7.07 -7.38 -8.77
C ASP A 45 6.55 -7.33 -7.33
N LEU A 46 7.14 -6.47 -6.49
CA LEU A 46 6.76 -6.27 -5.10
C LEU A 46 6.83 -4.78 -4.75
N VAL A 47 5.80 -4.26 -4.07
CA VAL A 47 5.79 -2.93 -3.49
C VAL A 47 5.68 -3.05 -1.98
N VAL A 48 6.60 -2.42 -1.24
CA VAL A 48 6.61 -2.40 0.22
C VAL A 48 6.29 -1.00 0.71
N PHE A 49 5.40 -0.91 1.68
CA PHE A 49 4.95 0.33 2.30
C PHE A 49 5.44 0.43 3.76
N PRO A 50 5.47 1.63 4.34
CA PRO A 50 5.80 1.85 5.75
C PRO A 50 4.89 1.08 6.73
N GLU A 51 5.33 1.03 7.99
CA GLU A 51 4.54 0.47 9.07
C GLU A 51 3.17 1.16 9.19
N LEU A 52 2.13 0.35 9.44
CA LEU A 52 0.76 0.81 9.67
C LEU A 52 0.19 1.73 8.58
N THR A 53 0.66 1.65 7.34
CA THR A 53 0.27 2.55 6.23
C THR A 53 -1.24 2.74 6.06
N LEU A 54 -2.05 1.70 6.25
CA LEU A 54 -3.51 1.81 6.19
C LEU A 54 -4.06 2.76 7.26
N VAL A 55 -3.58 2.65 8.49
CA VAL A 55 -4.07 3.44 9.62
C VAL A 55 -3.34 4.79 9.71
N GLY A 56 -2.07 4.84 9.31
CA GLY A 56 -1.12 5.90 9.64
C GLY A 56 -0.40 5.62 10.97
N TYR A 57 0.81 6.17 11.11
CA TYR A 57 1.67 5.99 12.28
C TYR A 57 2.09 7.33 12.90
N PRO A 58 2.12 7.47 14.25
CA PRO A 58 1.63 6.50 15.24
C PRO A 58 0.10 6.59 15.42
N PRO A 59 -0.62 5.48 15.63
CA PRO A 59 -2.08 5.49 15.80
C PRO A 59 -2.53 5.73 17.24
N GLU A 60 -1.68 5.46 18.24
CA GLU A 60 -1.99 5.62 19.66
C GLU A 60 -3.36 5.01 20.05
N ASP A 61 -4.19 5.78 20.76
CA ASP A 61 -5.49 5.33 21.26
C ASP A 61 -6.50 4.97 20.16
N LEU A 62 -6.25 5.36 18.91
CA LEU A 62 -7.08 5.00 17.78
C LEU A 62 -7.19 3.48 17.63
N LEU A 63 -6.15 2.72 18.01
CA LEU A 63 -6.14 1.25 17.96
C LEU A 63 -7.27 0.62 18.79
N TRP A 64 -7.77 1.32 19.82
CA TRP A 64 -8.85 0.83 20.68
C TRP A 64 -10.24 1.24 20.22
N ARG A 65 -10.35 2.04 19.14
CA ARG A 65 -11.65 2.47 18.61
C ARG A 65 -12.29 1.32 17.83
N PRO A 66 -13.51 0.84 18.21
CA PRO A 66 -14.15 -0.28 17.52
C PRO A 66 -14.33 -0.07 16.01
N GLY A 67 -14.58 1.18 15.59
CA GLY A 67 -14.72 1.53 14.18
C GLY A 67 -13.43 1.39 13.35
N LEU A 68 -12.26 1.40 13.99
CA LEU A 68 -10.99 1.26 13.27
C LEU A 68 -10.88 -0.13 12.63
N LYS A 69 -11.21 -1.19 13.37
CA LYS A 69 -11.12 -2.56 12.86
C LYS A 69 -11.98 -2.73 11.61
N ILE A 70 -13.22 -2.24 11.64
CA ILE A 70 -14.16 -2.29 10.51
C ILE A 70 -13.56 -1.57 9.30
N ALA A 71 -13.04 -0.35 9.49
CA ALA A 71 -12.44 0.42 8.41
C ALA A 71 -11.21 -0.26 7.80
N VAL A 72 -10.38 -0.92 8.62
CA VAL A 72 -9.21 -1.68 8.16
C VAL A 72 -9.64 -2.94 7.39
N ASP A 73 -10.65 -3.68 7.88
CA ASP A 73 -11.18 -4.85 7.19
C ASP A 73 -11.72 -4.46 5.80
N ASP A 74 -12.50 -3.39 5.70
CA ASP A 74 -13.01 -2.86 4.43
C ASP A 74 -11.89 -2.41 3.47
N ALA A 75 -10.85 -1.79 4.02
CA ALA A 75 -9.69 -1.39 3.25
C ALA A 75 -8.90 -2.58 2.69
N LEU A 76 -8.71 -3.65 3.49
CA LEU A 76 -8.04 -4.86 3.03
C LEU A 76 -8.83 -5.54 1.90
N LEU A 77 -10.16 -5.60 2.00
CA LEU A 77 -11.01 -6.08 0.90
C LEU A 77 -10.85 -5.22 -0.35
N SER A 78 -10.83 -3.90 -0.19
CA SER A 78 -10.62 -2.97 -1.31
C SER A 78 -9.27 -3.18 -1.99
N LEU A 79 -8.21 -3.43 -1.21
CA LEU A 79 -6.88 -3.72 -1.74
C LEU A 79 -6.82 -5.06 -2.49
N GLN A 80 -7.49 -6.09 -1.98
CA GLN A 80 -7.57 -7.39 -2.66
C GLN A 80 -8.32 -7.33 -3.99
N GLN A 81 -9.30 -6.42 -4.10
CA GLN A 81 -10.10 -6.21 -5.30
C GLN A 81 -9.46 -5.23 -6.29
N ALA A 82 -8.38 -4.54 -5.89
CA ALA A 82 -7.65 -3.65 -6.76
C ALA A 82 -6.89 -4.47 -7.81
N ASN A 83 -7.47 -4.62 -9.00
CA ASN A 83 -6.81 -5.23 -10.15
C ASN A 83 -5.81 -4.22 -10.75
N LEU A 84 -4.51 -4.46 -10.51
CA LEU A 84 -3.38 -3.64 -10.98
C LEU A 84 -2.90 -4.03 -12.38
#